data_AF-A0A518H855-F1
#
_entry.id   AF-A0A518H855-F1
#
_cell.length_a   1.000
_cell.length_b   1.000
_cell.length_c   1.000
_cell.angle_alpha   90.00
_cell.angle_beta   90.00
_cell.angle_gamma   90.00
#
_symmetry.space_group_name_H-M   'P 1'
#
loop_
_entity.id
_entity.type
_entity.pdbx_description
1 polymer ?
#
loop_
_entity_poly.entity_id
_entity_poly.type
_entity_poly.pdbx_seq_one_letter_code
_entity_poly.pdbx_strand_id
1 'polypeptide(L)'
;MLVLLAACGFPDSARGQGAQVAKGVQFLKSRGPETDPGQAALAALAMIKAGVPKDDQALQETVKTALRASTSDGYAPARSGGADIYETGVACMMMANLDPVAYRPMLRSAAAYLIGKQKSNGAWDYSARTGDTGDCSISQYAVLGLWEAENAGIRVPPSVWERAARWYMSVQRGGGWNYHPDAPSPPTVSMTAAGTGSIMICRMQLAPYKKRRSRPISPLLTPLIPDSDLAEYRVGLTDSQFEQAIGQGIAWIARNFRPGQDTLFGPSSYYGLYGCERVGGLGEQDQFGSVDWFRVGGQYIVSSQGGDGSWNAQYDAIPNTSWALLFLTRATEKSMARIKVERLASGTLLGGRGLPENLENLTVAQGRVVVRPMNGAIDEMLAVLEDARADGTESALSGLIDRYFTSGSLALKPYKDRFRVLLLDGIPSQRLTAAWALARTGDLDVVPDLIAALEDPNDEVVATARYGLGLISRRLDGFGPPPNADAEQKRASAERWRAWYESVRPPELVD
;
A
#
# COMPACT_ATOMS: atom_id res chain seq x y z
N MET A 1 -17.48 -30.12 27.66
CA MET A 1 -16.36 -30.53 26.78
C MET A 1 -15.90 -29.28 26.04
N LEU A 2 -14.98 -28.52 26.66
CA LEU A 2 -14.43 -27.27 26.12
C LEU A 2 -13.51 -27.59 24.93
N VAL A 3 -13.74 -26.95 23.79
CA VAL A 3 -12.79 -26.92 22.66
C VAL A 3 -12.13 -25.53 22.67
N LEU A 4 -10.88 -25.48 23.10
CA LEU A 4 -9.98 -24.33 22.93
C LEU A 4 -9.78 -24.09 21.42
N LEU A 5 -10.26 -22.95 20.92
CA LEU A 5 -9.78 -22.39 19.67
C LEU A 5 -8.46 -21.67 19.94
N ALA A 6 -7.39 -22.28 19.46
CA ALA A 6 -6.05 -21.74 19.47
C ALA A 6 -6.02 -20.35 18.81
N ALA A 7 -5.55 -19.37 19.57
CA ALA A 7 -4.99 -18.16 18.99
C ALA A 7 -3.86 -18.58 18.05
N CYS A 8 -3.98 -18.28 16.76
CA CYS A 8 -2.84 -18.27 15.85
C CYS A 8 -1.91 -17.14 16.30
N GLY A 9 -1.05 -17.47 17.26
CA GLY A 9 0.04 -16.62 17.70
C GLY A 9 0.97 -16.36 16.53
N PHE A 10 1.37 -15.10 16.38
CA PHE A 10 2.62 -14.76 15.72
C PHE A 10 3.72 -15.68 16.28
N PRO A 11 4.54 -16.32 15.44
CA PRO A 11 5.53 -17.27 15.92
C PRO A 11 6.48 -16.61 16.93
N ASP A 12 6.86 -17.37 17.96
CA ASP A 12 7.70 -16.98 19.11
C ASP A 12 9.07 -16.34 18.74
N SER A 13 9.45 -16.30 17.46
CA SER A 13 10.61 -15.55 16.95
C SER A 13 10.43 -14.02 16.98
N ALA A 14 9.19 -13.50 17.06
CA ALA A 14 8.91 -12.07 17.08
C ALA A 14 9.31 -11.38 18.40
N ARG A 15 9.24 -12.07 19.54
CA ARG A 15 9.62 -11.50 20.86
C ARG A 15 11.11 -11.19 20.96
N GLY A 16 11.95 -11.97 20.26
CA GLY A 16 13.40 -11.81 20.24
C GLY A 16 13.94 -10.83 19.21
N GLN A 17 13.10 -10.22 18.36
CA GLN A 17 13.50 -9.21 17.38
C GLN A 17 13.09 -7.79 17.79
N GLY A 18 12.03 -7.64 18.58
CA GLY A 18 11.52 -6.33 19.01
C GLY A 18 12.55 -5.50 19.79
N ALA A 19 13.39 -6.13 20.62
CA ALA A 19 14.43 -5.44 21.37
C ALA A 19 15.54 -4.87 20.44
N GLN A 20 15.91 -5.62 19.41
CA GLN A 20 16.94 -5.27 18.44
C GLN A 20 16.43 -4.15 17.53
N VAL A 21 15.17 -4.23 17.10
CA VAL A 21 14.49 -3.15 16.38
C VAL A 21 14.50 -1.88 17.22
N ALA A 22 14.11 -1.95 18.50
CA ALA A 22 14.11 -0.79 19.39
C ALA A 22 15.51 -0.16 19.54
N LYS A 23 16.56 -0.97 19.74
CA LYS A 23 17.95 -0.48 19.81
C LYS A 23 18.41 0.18 18.50
N GLY A 24 18.10 -0.42 17.35
CA GLY A 24 18.43 0.14 16.05
C GLY A 24 17.71 1.46 15.80
N VAL A 25 16.44 1.57 16.19
CA VAL A 25 15.69 2.83 16.14
C VAL A 25 16.33 3.89 17.03
N GLN A 26 16.75 3.55 18.26
CA GLN A 26 17.44 4.52 19.13
C GLN A 26 18.76 5.00 18.53
N PHE A 27 19.54 4.10 17.91
CA PHE A 27 20.73 4.47 17.18
C PHE A 27 20.41 5.48 16.07
N LEU A 28 19.42 5.20 15.21
CA LEU A 28 19.02 6.10 14.13
C LEU A 28 18.48 7.43 14.64
N LYS A 29 17.72 7.46 15.74
CA LYS A 29 17.27 8.72 16.35
C LYS A 29 18.45 9.59 16.78
N SER A 30 19.52 8.99 17.30
CA SER A 30 20.71 9.73 17.76
C SER A 30 21.64 10.21 16.63
N ARG A 31 21.61 9.58 15.45
CA ARG A 31 22.57 9.83 14.36
C ARG A 31 21.95 10.36 13.08
N GLY A 32 20.67 10.07 12.84
CA GLY A 32 19.92 10.46 11.65
C GLY A 32 19.86 11.98 11.42
N PRO A 33 19.67 12.82 12.44
CA PRO A 33 19.65 14.28 12.26
C PRO A 33 20.96 14.87 11.72
N GLU A 34 22.10 14.23 11.99
CA GLU A 34 23.45 14.77 11.72
C GLU A 34 24.13 14.20 10.46
N THR A 35 23.43 13.37 9.68
CA THR A 35 24.03 12.68 8.51
C THR A 35 23.80 13.41 7.18
N ASP A 36 24.30 12.84 6.07
CA ASP A 36 24.02 13.35 4.73
C ASP A 36 22.57 13.11 4.30
N PRO A 37 21.99 13.93 3.40
CA PRO A 37 20.56 13.88 3.07
C PRO A 37 20.06 12.52 2.58
N GLY A 38 20.88 11.77 1.83
CA GLY A 38 20.51 10.44 1.35
C GLY A 38 20.46 9.41 2.47
N GLN A 39 21.45 9.44 3.37
CA GLN A 39 21.44 8.61 4.57
C GLN A 39 20.32 9.00 5.53
N ALA A 40 20.01 10.29 5.65
CA ALA A 40 18.93 10.80 6.50
C ALA A 40 17.58 10.32 5.97
N ALA A 41 17.36 10.39 4.65
CA ALA A 41 16.14 9.87 4.03
C ALA A 41 15.96 8.37 4.31
N LEU A 42 17.05 7.60 4.25
CA LEU A 42 17.03 6.16 4.50
C LEU A 42 16.76 5.84 5.98
N ALA A 43 17.39 6.59 6.89
CA ALA A 43 17.16 6.47 8.32
C ALA A 43 15.72 6.82 8.71
N ALA A 44 15.18 7.91 8.16
CA ALA A 44 13.78 8.31 8.36
C ALA A 44 12.83 7.23 7.83
N LEU A 45 13.06 6.70 6.63
CA LEU A 45 12.26 5.60 6.08
C LEU A 45 12.28 4.37 7.02
N ALA A 46 13.45 3.99 7.53
CA ALA A 46 13.56 2.86 8.46
C ALA A 46 12.82 3.12 9.78
N MET A 47 12.90 4.32 10.35
CA MET A 47 12.15 4.73 11.54
C MET A 47 10.64 4.69 11.31
N ILE A 48 10.16 5.22 10.18
CA ILE A 48 8.74 5.18 9.78
C ILE A 48 8.27 3.72 9.69
N LYS A 49 9.03 2.86 9.00
CA LYS A 49 8.71 1.44 8.84
C LYS A 49 8.80 0.66 10.16
N ALA A 50 9.61 1.12 11.11
CA ALA A 50 9.66 0.58 12.47
C ALA A 50 8.50 1.06 13.37
N GLY A 51 7.66 1.98 12.90
CA GLY A 51 6.51 2.50 13.65
C GLY A 51 6.85 3.64 14.61
N VAL A 52 7.96 4.35 14.38
CA VAL A 52 8.23 5.60 15.11
C VAL A 52 7.11 6.61 14.79
N PRO A 53 6.48 7.23 15.81
CA PRO A 53 5.44 8.22 15.60
C PRO A 53 5.91 9.39 14.74
N LYS A 54 5.02 9.91 13.89
CA LYS A 54 5.36 10.99 12.95
C LYS A 54 5.74 12.30 13.65
N ASP A 55 5.29 12.52 14.88
CA ASP A 55 5.58 13.69 15.71
C ASP A 55 6.83 13.52 16.59
N ASP A 56 7.53 12.39 16.47
CA ASP A 56 8.80 12.17 17.15
C ASP A 56 9.84 13.18 16.68
N GLN A 57 10.46 13.88 17.63
CA GLN A 57 11.39 14.97 17.36
C GLN A 57 12.58 14.53 16.49
N ALA A 58 13.20 13.39 16.82
CA ALA A 58 14.38 12.91 16.08
C ALA A 58 14.02 12.49 14.66
N LEU A 59 12.82 11.92 14.44
CA LEU A 59 12.31 11.64 13.09
C LEU A 59 12.11 12.94 12.30
N GLN A 60 11.46 13.96 12.88
CA GLN A 60 11.22 15.24 12.21
C GLN A 60 12.53 15.96 11.84
N GLU A 61 13.51 15.96 12.74
CA GLU A 61 14.84 16.52 12.47
C GLU A 61 15.56 15.74 11.36
N THR A 62 15.46 14.41 11.37
CA THR A 62 16.03 13.56 10.30
C THR A 62 15.38 13.84 8.94
N VAL A 63 14.05 13.99 8.88
CA VAL A 63 13.32 14.35 7.66
C VAL A 63 13.72 15.74 7.17
N LYS A 64 13.89 16.71 8.08
CA LYS A 64 14.39 18.04 7.74
C LYS A 64 15.80 17.97 7.14
N THR A 65 16.69 17.15 7.69
CA THR A 65 18.03 16.91 7.12
C THR A 65 17.95 16.27 5.74
N ALA A 66 17.06 15.28 5.56
CA ALA A 66 16.84 14.59 4.28
C ALA A 66 16.35 15.54 3.17
N LEU A 67 15.55 16.55 3.52
CA LEU A 67 14.95 17.49 2.57
C LEU A 67 15.63 18.87 2.58
N ARG A 68 16.81 19.01 3.17
CA ARG A 68 17.45 20.32 3.42
C ARG A 68 17.76 21.13 2.16
N ALA A 69 17.92 20.47 1.01
CA ALA A 69 18.14 21.12 -0.29
C ALA A 69 16.83 21.39 -1.06
N SER A 70 15.71 20.89 -0.56
CA SER A 70 14.38 21.00 -1.17
C SER A 70 13.58 22.18 -0.60
N THR A 71 12.51 22.56 -1.29
CA THR A 71 11.56 23.61 -0.88
C THR A 71 10.15 23.04 -0.85
N SER A 72 9.19 23.75 -0.25
CA SER A 72 7.77 23.34 -0.23
C SER A 72 7.20 23.08 -1.63
N ASP A 73 7.72 23.80 -2.63
CA ASP A 73 7.21 23.79 -4.00
C ASP A 73 7.94 22.79 -4.90
N GLY A 74 9.05 22.21 -4.45
CA GLY A 74 9.87 21.35 -5.29
C GLY A 74 10.99 20.63 -4.56
N TYR A 75 11.28 19.43 -5.05
CA TYR A 75 12.40 18.62 -4.57
C TYR A 75 13.68 18.94 -5.35
N ALA A 76 14.79 19.04 -4.64
CA ALA A 76 16.13 19.08 -5.23
C ALA A 76 17.08 18.18 -4.41
N PRO A 77 17.87 17.31 -5.07
CA PRO A 77 18.87 16.51 -4.39
C PRO A 77 20.06 17.39 -3.98
N ALA A 78 20.65 17.09 -2.83
CA ALA A 78 21.88 17.70 -2.34
C ALA A 78 23.14 17.11 -3.00
N ARG A 79 23.06 15.86 -3.47
CA ARG A 79 24.16 15.18 -4.17
C ARG A 79 24.03 15.29 -5.69
N SER A 80 25.05 14.80 -6.40
CA SER A 80 25.11 14.77 -7.87
C SER A 80 25.92 13.55 -8.35
N GLY A 81 26.08 13.41 -9.66
CA GLY A 81 26.99 12.43 -10.27
C GLY A 81 26.51 10.98 -10.28
N GLY A 82 25.25 10.71 -9.93
CA GLY A 82 24.65 9.38 -9.76
C GLY A 82 24.15 9.15 -8.32
N ALA A 83 24.82 9.75 -7.32
CA ALA A 83 24.40 9.67 -5.93
C ALA A 83 23.07 10.40 -5.68
N ASP A 84 22.76 11.41 -6.49
CA ASP A 84 21.46 12.08 -6.57
C ASP A 84 20.31 11.10 -6.84
N ILE A 85 20.55 10.04 -7.60
CA ILE A 85 19.50 9.06 -7.94
C ILE A 85 19.18 8.17 -6.75
N TYR A 86 20.19 7.73 -5.99
CA TYR A 86 19.99 7.04 -4.72
C TYR A 86 19.22 7.92 -3.73
N GLU A 87 19.71 9.13 -3.51
CA GLU A 87 19.10 10.11 -2.61
C GLU A 87 17.64 10.36 -2.97
N THR A 88 17.37 10.64 -4.25
CA THR A 88 16.01 10.91 -4.74
C THR A 88 15.11 9.69 -4.65
N GLY A 89 15.62 8.50 -4.98
CA GLY A 89 14.88 7.25 -4.84
C GLY A 89 14.41 7.03 -3.41
N VAL A 90 15.31 7.17 -2.43
CA VAL A 90 14.99 7.02 -1.02
C VAL A 90 14.10 8.15 -0.50
N ALA A 91 14.31 9.39 -0.94
CA ALA A 91 13.45 10.51 -0.58
C ALA A 91 12.00 10.30 -1.03
N CYS A 92 11.78 9.77 -2.24
CA CYS A 92 10.45 9.35 -2.70
C CYS A 92 9.83 8.30 -1.78
N MET A 93 10.59 7.25 -1.43
CA MET A 93 10.11 6.19 -0.53
C MET A 93 9.75 6.75 0.85
N MET A 94 10.58 7.62 1.41
CA MET A 94 10.35 8.29 2.70
C MET A 94 9.08 9.16 2.65
N MET A 95 8.99 10.09 1.71
CA MET A 95 7.86 11.03 1.59
C MET A 95 6.53 10.30 1.41
N ALA A 96 6.49 9.27 0.54
CA ALA A 96 5.30 8.47 0.30
C ALA A 96 4.85 7.65 1.53
N ASN A 97 5.79 7.26 2.39
CA ASN A 97 5.49 6.51 3.62
C ASN A 97 5.22 7.39 4.84
N LEU A 98 5.64 8.65 4.82
CA LEU A 98 5.42 9.60 5.91
C LEU A 98 4.06 10.30 5.80
N ASP A 99 3.85 11.03 4.69
CA ASP A 99 2.62 11.76 4.41
C ASP A 99 2.54 12.10 2.91
N PRO A 100 2.01 11.19 2.07
CA PRO A 100 1.98 11.38 0.62
C PRO A 100 1.15 12.59 0.17
N VAL A 101 0.25 13.10 1.03
CA VAL A 101 -0.58 14.26 0.74
C VAL A 101 0.21 15.53 1.03
N ALA A 102 0.82 15.66 2.22
CA ALA A 102 1.65 16.81 2.57
C ALA A 102 2.85 16.98 1.62
N TYR A 103 3.51 15.88 1.27
CA TYR A 103 4.71 15.92 0.41
C TYR A 103 4.41 15.81 -1.09
N ARG A 104 3.15 15.86 -1.52
CA ARG A 104 2.76 15.65 -2.94
C ARG A 104 3.52 16.53 -3.95
N PRO A 105 3.75 17.84 -3.73
CA PRO A 105 4.53 18.67 -4.66
C PRO A 105 5.98 18.20 -4.78
N MET A 106 6.66 18.00 -3.66
CA MET A 106 8.04 17.50 -3.62
C MET A 106 8.14 16.10 -4.24
N LEU A 107 7.23 15.19 -3.91
CA LEU A 107 7.20 13.82 -4.42
C LEU A 107 7.01 13.80 -5.95
N ARG A 108 6.15 14.67 -6.48
CA ARG A 108 5.99 14.85 -7.94
C ARG A 108 7.29 15.32 -8.59
N SER A 109 7.94 16.32 -8.00
CA SER A 109 9.23 16.86 -8.48
C SER A 109 10.33 15.80 -8.45
N ALA A 110 10.42 15.02 -7.36
CA ALA A 110 11.39 13.94 -7.20
C ALA A 110 11.16 12.80 -8.20
N ALA A 111 9.91 12.39 -8.43
CA ALA A 111 9.58 11.40 -9.46
C ALA A 111 9.92 11.90 -10.87
N ALA A 112 9.61 13.16 -11.20
CA ALA A 112 9.98 13.77 -12.46
C ALA A 112 11.50 13.80 -12.66
N TYR A 113 12.25 14.11 -11.59
CA TYR A 113 13.71 14.06 -11.59
C TYR A 113 14.24 12.65 -11.93
N LEU A 114 13.72 11.61 -11.27
CA LEU A 114 14.10 10.23 -11.55
C LEU A 114 13.76 9.83 -13.00
N ILE A 115 12.57 10.16 -13.49
CA ILE A 115 12.16 9.88 -14.87
C ILE A 115 13.12 10.55 -15.87
N GLY A 116 13.49 11.82 -15.63
CA GLY A 116 14.41 12.56 -16.48
C GLY A 116 15.85 12.02 -16.48
N LYS A 117 16.24 11.27 -15.45
CA LYS A 117 17.55 10.60 -15.35
C LYS A 117 17.59 9.21 -16.00
N GLN A 118 16.45 8.65 -16.42
CA GLN A 118 16.43 7.36 -17.08
C GLN A 118 17.13 7.46 -18.44
N LYS A 119 18.12 6.60 -18.67
CA LYS A 119 18.84 6.51 -19.94
C LYS A 119 17.94 5.88 -21.02
N SER A 120 18.29 6.08 -22.29
CA SER A 120 17.52 5.55 -23.43
C SER A 120 17.34 4.03 -23.39
N ASN A 121 18.29 3.30 -22.81
CA ASN A 121 18.25 1.86 -22.62
C ASN A 121 17.33 1.39 -21.49
N GLY A 122 16.83 2.31 -20.66
CA GLY A 122 15.94 2.03 -19.53
C GLY A 122 16.61 1.97 -18.17
N ALA A 123 17.93 2.04 -18.09
CA ALA A 123 18.70 2.02 -16.86
C ALA A 123 18.86 3.42 -16.25
N TRP A 124 19.40 3.44 -15.03
CA TRP A 124 20.04 4.58 -14.41
C TRP A 124 21.50 4.23 -14.10
N ASP A 125 22.36 5.23 -14.10
CA ASP A 125 23.80 5.04 -13.91
C ASP A 125 24.43 6.32 -13.33
N TYR A 126 25.70 6.23 -12.94
CA TYR A 126 26.52 7.39 -12.59
C TYR A 126 26.74 8.30 -13.80
N SER A 127 26.76 9.61 -13.57
CA SER A 127 26.88 10.60 -14.67
C SER A 127 28.20 10.51 -15.43
N ALA A 128 29.26 9.99 -14.80
CA ALA A 128 30.56 9.75 -15.44
C ALA A 128 30.54 8.57 -16.43
N ARG A 129 29.51 7.71 -16.39
CA ARG A 129 29.41 6.50 -17.21
C ARG A 129 28.57 6.77 -18.45
N THR A 130 29.27 7.10 -19.53
CA THR A 130 28.68 7.46 -20.83
C THR A 130 28.36 6.22 -21.68
N GLY A 131 27.42 6.35 -22.62
CA GLY A 131 27.04 5.29 -23.55
C GLY A 131 25.94 4.37 -23.02
N ASP A 132 25.80 3.21 -23.63
CA ASP A 132 24.73 2.23 -23.33
C ASP A 132 25.08 1.35 -22.10
N THR A 133 25.47 2.00 -21.00
CA THR A 133 25.77 1.35 -19.70
C THR A 133 24.61 1.49 -18.73
N GLY A 134 24.66 0.76 -17.62
CA GLY A 134 23.74 0.93 -16.50
C GLY A 134 24.30 0.36 -15.19
N ASP A 135 23.65 0.69 -14.08
CA ASP A 135 23.99 0.20 -12.75
C ASP A 135 22.76 -0.46 -12.10
N CYS A 136 22.91 -1.72 -11.67
CA CYS A 136 21.79 -2.51 -11.13
C CYS A 136 21.26 -1.96 -9.80
N SER A 137 22.11 -1.29 -9.02
CA SER A 137 21.78 -0.76 -7.71
C SER A 137 21.13 0.62 -7.80
N ILE A 138 21.69 1.55 -8.58
CA ILE A 138 21.10 2.87 -8.86
C ILE A 138 19.74 2.70 -9.51
N SER A 139 19.65 1.86 -10.55
CA SER A 139 18.40 1.59 -11.26
C SER A 139 17.32 1.07 -10.33
N GLN A 140 17.70 0.25 -9.35
CA GLN A 140 16.75 -0.28 -8.37
C GLN A 140 16.19 0.84 -7.51
N TYR A 141 17.02 1.73 -6.96
CA TYR A 141 16.50 2.82 -6.13
C TYR A 141 15.64 3.81 -6.92
N ALA A 142 15.93 4.04 -8.20
CA ALA A 142 15.03 4.78 -9.07
C ALA A 142 13.66 4.07 -9.21
N VAL A 143 13.67 2.77 -9.49
CA VAL A 143 12.45 1.93 -9.57
C VAL A 143 11.66 1.96 -8.26
N LEU A 144 12.32 1.85 -7.10
CA LEU A 144 11.67 1.88 -5.79
C LEU A 144 11.03 3.24 -5.49
N GLY A 145 11.76 4.33 -5.74
CA GLY A 145 11.24 5.68 -5.53
C GLY A 145 10.04 5.96 -6.44
N LEU A 146 10.13 5.60 -7.71
CA LEU A 146 9.02 5.73 -8.65
C LEU A 146 7.82 4.86 -8.27
N TRP A 147 8.07 3.69 -7.69
CA TRP A 147 7.01 2.75 -7.31
C TRP A 147 6.19 3.30 -6.14
N GLU A 148 6.88 3.79 -5.12
CA GLU A 148 6.24 4.45 -3.98
C GLU A 148 5.54 5.76 -4.42
N ALA A 149 6.16 6.55 -5.30
CA ALA A 149 5.55 7.75 -5.85
C ALA A 149 4.27 7.46 -6.64
N GLU A 150 4.28 6.43 -7.51
CA GLU A 150 3.10 6.08 -8.29
C GLU A 150 1.94 5.60 -7.42
N ASN A 151 2.26 4.82 -6.39
CA ASN A 151 1.24 4.39 -5.44
C ASN A 151 0.76 5.50 -4.51
N ALA A 152 1.52 6.57 -4.32
CA ALA A 152 1.07 7.83 -3.70
C ALA A 152 0.26 8.73 -4.66
N GLY A 153 -0.08 8.23 -5.86
CA GLY A 153 -0.90 8.93 -6.85
C GLY A 153 -0.13 9.95 -7.70
N ILE A 154 1.20 9.83 -7.79
CA ILE A 154 1.99 10.52 -8.82
C ILE A 154 1.93 9.71 -10.10
N ARG A 155 1.85 10.37 -11.26
CA ARG A 155 1.78 9.66 -12.53
C ARG A 155 3.18 9.27 -13.02
N VAL A 156 3.40 7.99 -13.29
CA VAL A 156 4.63 7.49 -13.96
C VAL A 156 4.27 6.91 -15.32
N PRO A 157 4.90 7.35 -16.43
CA PRO A 157 4.60 6.80 -17.75
C PRO A 157 4.92 5.29 -17.83
N PRO A 158 4.05 4.44 -18.42
CA PRO A 158 4.29 3.00 -18.49
C PRO A 158 5.56 2.61 -19.27
N SER A 159 6.01 3.45 -20.19
CA SER A 159 7.29 3.26 -20.89
C SER A 159 8.50 3.25 -19.95
N VAL A 160 8.43 3.97 -18.82
CA VAL A 160 9.51 3.99 -17.82
C VAL A 160 9.68 2.60 -17.22
N TRP A 161 8.57 1.96 -16.84
CA TRP A 161 8.54 0.60 -16.30
C TRP A 161 8.98 -0.44 -17.32
N GLU A 162 8.47 -0.36 -18.55
CA GLU A 162 8.81 -1.36 -19.57
C GLU A 162 10.28 -1.27 -19.99
N ARG A 163 10.83 -0.07 -20.16
CA ARG A 163 12.27 0.09 -20.46
C ARG A 163 13.14 -0.44 -19.33
N ALA A 164 12.81 -0.15 -18.08
CA ALA A 164 13.54 -0.67 -16.92
C ALA A 164 13.50 -2.21 -16.86
N ALA A 165 12.32 -2.81 -17.05
CA ALA A 165 12.17 -4.27 -17.09
C ALA A 165 12.99 -4.90 -18.24
N ARG A 166 12.91 -4.33 -19.44
CA ARG A 166 13.69 -4.79 -20.61
C ARG A 166 15.18 -4.74 -20.35
N TRP A 167 15.66 -3.65 -19.76
CA TRP A 167 17.07 -3.51 -19.41
C TRP A 167 17.51 -4.59 -18.43
N TYR A 168 16.82 -4.73 -17.28
CA TYR A 168 17.16 -5.76 -16.29
C TYR A 168 17.15 -7.18 -16.90
N MET A 169 16.17 -7.50 -17.74
CA MET A 169 16.11 -8.77 -18.46
C MET A 169 17.31 -8.97 -19.40
N SER A 170 17.73 -7.91 -20.13
CA SER A 170 18.86 -7.99 -21.07
C SER A 170 20.22 -8.21 -20.39
N VAL A 171 20.35 -7.78 -19.13
CA VAL A 171 21.60 -7.87 -18.36
C VAL A 171 21.62 -9.02 -17.35
N GLN A 172 20.57 -9.86 -17.30
CA GLN A 172 20.56 -11.07 -16.48
C GLN A 172 21.59 -12.08 -17.02
N ARG A 173 22.36 -12.72 -16.13
CA ARG A 173 23.41 -13.69 -16.47
C ARG A 173 23.32 -14.91 -15.57
N GLY A 174 23.00 -16.07 -16.14
CA GLY A 174 22.85 -17.32 -15.38
C GLY A 174 21.81 -17.26 -14.25
N GLY A 175 20.81 -16.39 -14.41
CA GLY A 175 19.79 -16.07 -13.40
C GLY A 175 20.19 -15.01 -12.37
N GLY A 176 21.45 -14.59 -12.32
CA GLY A 176 21.94 -13.55 -11.40
C GLY A 176 22.19 -12.20 -12.06
N TRP A 177 22.42 -11.19 -11.23
CA TRP A 177 22.88 -9.85 -11.63
C TRP A 177 24.13 -9.46 -10.85
N ASN A 178 25.01 -8.71 -11.49
CA ASN A 178 26.17 -8.05 -10.90
C ASN A 178 25.91 -6.53 -10.79
N TYR A 179 26.88 -5.77 -10.27
CA TYR A 179 26.71 -4.33 -10.01
C TYR A 179 26.69 -3.52 -11.31
N HIS A 180 27.74 -3.67 -12.12
CA HIS A 180 27.84 -3.14 -13.47
C HIS A 180 27.84 -4.30 -14.48
N PRO A 181 26.78 -4.45 -15.30
CA PRO A 181 26.68 -5.52 -16.30
C PRO A 181 27.81 -5.57 -17.34
N ASP A 182 28.41 -4.42 -17.61
CA ASP A 182 29.54 -4.25 -18.54
C ASP A 182 30.91 -4.51 -17.87
N ALA A 183 30.96 -4.67 -16.55
CA ALA A 183 32.18 -5.03 -15.83
C ALA A 183 32.29 -6.55 -15.63
N PRO A 184 33.51 -7.14 -15.64
CA PRO A 184 33.73 -8.57 -15.45
C PRO A 184 33.62 -8.96 -13.97
N SER A 185 32.46 -8.71 -13.36
CA SER A 185 32.16 -9.04 -11.97
C SER A 185 31.11 -10.15 -11.87
N PRO A 186 31.27 -11.11 -10.94
CA PRO A 186 30.27 -12.16 -10.76
C PRO A 186 28.97 -11.60 -10.19
N PRO A 187 27.82 -12.27 -10.43
CA PRO A 187 26.58 -11.94 -9.75
C PRO A 187 26.68 -12.05 -8.22
N THR A 188 25.93 -11.21 -7.52
CA THR A 188 25.81 -11.25 -6.04
C THR A 188 24.35 -11.38 -5.62
N VAL A 189 24.09 -11.80 -4.37
CA VAL A 189 22.72 -11.87 -3.82
C VAL A 189 22.07 -10.50 -3.80
N SER A 190 22.78 -9.47 -3.32
CA SER A 190 22.24 -8.09 -3.28
C SER A 190 21.81 -7.59 -4.65
N MET A 191 22.62 -7.78 -5.70
CA MET A 191 22.28 -7.35 -7.05
C MET A 191 21.24 -8.24 -7.70
N THR A 192 21.24 -9.54 -7.43
CA THR A 192 20.22 -10.45 -7.95
C THR A 192 18.85 -10.16 -7.34
N ALA A 193 18.80 -9.87 -6.04
CA ALA A 193 17.59 -9.41 -5.38
C ALA A 193 17.12 -8.05 -5.94
N ALA A 194 18.05 -7.15 -6.26
CA ALA A 194 17.75 -5.88 -6.90
C ALA A 194 17.12 -6.01 -8.29
N GLY A 195 17.71 -6.83 -9.15
CA GLY A 195 17.16 -7.12 -10.48
C GLY A 195 15.80 -7.80 -10.39
N THR A 196 15.69 -8.85 -9.57
CA THR A 196 14.46 -9.63 -9.38
C THR A 196 13.32 -8.73 -8.86
N GLY A 197 13.54 -8.01 -7.77
CA GLY A 197 12.53 -7.12 -7.19
C GLY A 197 12.12 -5.99 -8.13
N SER A 198 13.07 -5.43 -8.89
CA SER A 198 12.76 -4.37 -9.87
C SER A 198 11.87 -4.89 -11.00
N ILE A 199 12.13 -6.10 -11.50
CA ILE A 199 11.28 -6.74 -12.52
C ILE A 199 9.87 -7.03 -11.96
N MET A 200 9.76 -7.47 -10.71
CA MET A 200 8.46 -7.70 -10.04
C MET A 200 7.65 -6.41 -9.93
N ILE A 201 8.28 -5.31 -9.50
CA ILE A 201 7.66 -3.98 -9.44
C ILE A 201 7.20 -3.54 -10.84
N CYS A 202 8.08 -3.61 -11.84
CA CYS A 202 7.73 -3.21 -13.20
C CYS A 202 6.55 -4.04 -13.74
N ARG A 203 6.55 -5.35 -13.51
CA ARG A 203 5.43 -6.24 -13.88
C ARG A 203 4.12 -5.78 -13.24
N MET A 204 4.14 -5.47 -11.94
CA MET A 204 2.98 -5.01 -11.20
C MET A 204 2.43 -3.69 -11.75
N GLN A 205 3.30 -2.71 -12.01
CA GLN A 205 2.88 -1.40 -12.53
C GLN A 205 2.43 -1.46 -13.99
N LEU A 206 2.91 -2.44 -14.77
CA LEU A 206 2.48 -2.67 -16.16
C LEU A 206 1.18 -3.49 -16.27
N ALA A 207 0.75 -4.18 -15.21
CA ALA A 207 -0.41 -5.07 -15.25
C ALA A 207 -1.74 -4.39 -15.68
N PRO A 208 -2.05 -3.14 -15.28
CA PRO A 208 -3.25 -2.44 -15.74
C PRO A 208 -3.29 -2.22 -17.27
N TYR A 209 -2.12 -2.05 -17.90
CA TYR A 209 -1.98 -1.79 -19.33
C TYR A 209 -2.08 -3.06 -20.18
N LYS A 210 -1.87 -4.25 -19.59
CA LYS A 210 -2.06 -5.54 -20.27
C LYS A 210 -3.53 -5.98 -20.35
N LYS A 211 -4.35 -5.58 -19.37
CA LYS A 211 -5.74 -6.07 -19.20
C LYS A 211 -6.80 -5.24 -19.92
N ARG A 212 -6.46 -4.08 -20.48
CA ARG A 212 -7.36 -3.30 -21.36
C ARG A 212 -7.45 -3.93 -22.75
N ARG A 213 -7.97 -5.17 -22.83
CA ARG A 213 -8.76 -5.56 -24.00
C ARG A 213 -10.04 -4.73 -23.93
N SER A 214 -10.41 -4.11 -25.05
CA SER A 214 -11.66 -3.37 -25.27
C SER A 214 -12.85 -4.09 -24.62
N ARG A 215 -13.17 -3.75 -23.36
CA ARG A 215 -14.51 -4.00 -22.84
C ARG A 215 -15.39 -3.00 -23.57
N PRO A 216 -16.47 -3.43 -24.25
CA PRO A 216 -17.44 -2.46 -24.73
C PRO A 216 -17.91 -1.67 -23.52
N ILE A 217 -17.55 -0.39 -23.47
CA ILE A 217 -18.14 0.54 -22.51
C ILE A 217 -19.62 0.55 -22.87
N SER A 218 -20.48 0.19 -21.91
CA SER A 218 -21.92 0.27 -22.12
C SER A 218 -22.24 1.68 -22.63
N PRO A 219 -23.10 1.84 -23.65
CA PRO A 219 -23.52 3.16 -24.11
C PRO A 219 -24.20 4.01 -23.03
N LEU A 220 -24.47 3.41 -21.86
CA LEU A 220 -25.05 4.04 -20.67
C LEU A 220 -24.01 4.57 -19.67
N LEU A 221 -22.70 4.45 -19.94
CA LEU A 221 -21.64 4.92 -19.05
C LEU A 221 -20.90 6.12 -19.65
N THR A 222 -20.83 7.22 -18.91
CA THR A 222 -19.97 8.35 -19.22
C THR A 222 -18.62 8.18 -18.52
N PRO A 223 -17.49 8.06 -19.23
CA PRO A 223 -16.18 8.03 -18.61
C PRO A 223 -15.89 9.39 -17.94
N LEU A 224 -15.66 9.37 -16.62
CA LEU A 224 -15.28 10.55 -15.84
C LEU A 224 -13.80 10.95 -16.00
N ILE A 225 -13.03 10.19 -16.80
CA ILE A 225 -11.65 10.47 -17.14
C ILE A 225 -11.58 10.57 -18.67
N PRO A 226 -11.15 11.70 -19.25
CA PRO A 226 -10.98 11.81 -20.70
C PRO A 226 -10.06 10.69 -21.23
N ASP A 227 -10.55 9.94 -22.23
CA ASP A 227 -9.79 8.88 -22.92
C ASP A 227 -8.45 9.39 -23.50
N SER A 228 -8.29 10.70 -23.68
CA SER A 228 -7.11 11.34 -24.27
C SER A 228 -5.83 11.18 -23.45
N ASP A 229 -5.92 10.99 -22.14
CA ASP A 229 -4.74 11.00 -21.29
C ASP A 229 -4.03 9.66 -21.21
N LEU A 230 -4.70 8.55 -21.49
CA LEU A 230 -4.09 7.21 -21.52
C LEU A 230 -4.05 6.72 -22.96
N ALA A 231 -3.13 7.26 -23.77
CA ALA A 231 -2.76 6.63 -25.04
C ALA A 231 -2.65 5.11 -24.82
N GLU A 232 -3.21 4.30 -25.74
CA GLU A 232 -3.20 2.83 -25.69
C GLU A 232 -1.76 2.30 -25.61
N TYR A 233 -1.14 2.36 -24.45
CA TYR A 233 0.21 1.88 -24.25
C TYR A 233 0.16 0.36 -24.28
N ARG A 234 0.65 -0.22 -25.38
CA ARG A 234 0.72 -1.66 -25.56
C ARG A 234 2.03 -2.16 -24.98
N VAL A 235 1.93 -2.85 -23.86
CA VAL A 235 3.08 -3.48 -23.21
C VAL A 235 3.62 -4.57 -24.14
N GLY A 236 4.88 -4.44 -24.58
CA GLY A 236 5.52 -5.39 -25.49
C GLY A 236 6.20 -6.58 -24.79
N LEU A 237 6.17 -6.63 -23.46
CA LEU A 237 6.70 -7.75 -22.65
C LEU A 237 5.58 -8.73 -22.28
N THR A 238 5.78 -10.02 -22.57
CA THR A 238 4.84 -11.08 -22.21
C THR A 238 4.96 -11.48 -20.74
N ASP A 239 3.91 -12.09 -20.18
CA ASP A 239 3.97 -12.61 -18.80
C ASP A 239 5.02 -13.71 -18.64
N SER A 240 5.21 -14.55 -19.66
CA SER A 240 6.25 -15.59 -19.65
C SER A 240 7.66 -15.01 -19.53
N GLN A 241 7.96 -13.89 -20.19
CA GLN A 241 9.26 -13.22 -20.04
C GLN A 241 9.50 -12.73 -18.61
N PHE A 242 8.47 -12.18 -17.97
CA PHE A 242 8.54 -11.79 -16.55
C PHE A 242 8.75 -13.00 -15.64
N GLU A 243 7.93 -14.04 -15.78
CA GLU A 243 8.02 -15.24 -14.92
C GLU A 243 9.36 -15.96 -15.07
N GLN A 244 9.89 -16.04 -16.29
CA GLN A 244 11.19 -16.64 -16.53
C GLN A 244 12.30 -15.87 -15.83
N ALA A 245 12.37 -14.54 -15.99
CA ALA A 245 13.41 -13.72 -15.40
C ALA A 245 13.33 -13.72 -13.85
N ILE A 246 12.11 -13.58 -13.30
CA ILE A 246 11.86 -13.61 -11.86
C ILE A 246 12.21 -14.98 -11.28
N GLY A 247 11.72 -16.06 -11.88
CA GLY A 247 11.96 -17.43 -11.43
C GLY A 247 13.44 -17.80 -11.42
N GLN A 248 14.19 -17.40 -12.46
CA GLN A 248 15.64 -17.59 -12.50
C GLN A 248 16.37 -16.80 -11.39
N GLY A 249 15.94 -15.57 -11.12
CA GLY A 249 16.44 -14.73 -10.03
C GLY A 249 16.23 -15.34 -8.65
N ILE A 250 15.00 -15.74 -8.34
CA ILE A 250 14.65 -16.40 -7.07
C ILE A 250 15.43 -17.71 -6.91
N ALA A 251 15.53 -18.52 -7.95
CA ALA A 251 16.29 -19.76 -7.91
C ALA A 251 17.80 -19.52 -7.68
N TRP A 252 18.36 -18.45 -8.25
CA TRP A 252 19.74 -18.06 -8.01
C TRP A 252 19.94 -17.59 -6.56
N ILE A 253 19.04 -16.77 -6.02
CA ILE A 253 19.07 -16.33 -4.62
C ILE A 253 19.00 -17.54 -3.69
N ALA A 254 18.05 -18.46 -3.90
CA ALA A 254 17.87 -19.67 -3.10
C ALA A 254 19.16 -20.50 -2.95
N ARG A 255 19.90 -20.69 -4.05
CA ARG A 255 21.17 -21.44 -4.06
C ARG A 255 22.30 -20.72 -3.32
N ASN A 256 22.28 -19.40 -3.28
CA ASN A 256 23.38 -18.55 -2.80
C ASN A 256 23.06 -17.79 -1.51
N PHE A 257 21.92 -18.05 -0.86
CA PHE A 257 21.47 -17.33 0.32
C PHE A 257 22.33 -17.66 1.54
N ARG A 258 23.46 -16.96 1.70
CA ARG A 258 24.43 -17.14 2.78
C ARG A 258 24.87 -15.75 3.31
N PRO A 259 24.08 -15.12 4.20
CA PRO A 259 24.44 -13.85 4.82
C PRO A 259 25.80 -13.92 5.52
N GLY A 260 26.59 -12.85 5.46
CA GLY A 260 27.94 -12.76 6.02
C GLY A 260 29.08 -13.15 5.05
N GLN A 261 28.77 -13.57 3.82
CA GLN A 261 29.78 -13.82 2.78
C GLN A 261 29.85 -12.66 1.78
N ASP A 262 30.72 -11.68 2.02
CA ASP A 262 30.73 -10.41 1.27
C ASP A 262 30.91 -10.57 -0.25
N THR A 263 31.72 -11.52 -0.70
CA THR A 263 31.97 -11.76 -2.14
C THR A 263 30.75 -12.33 -2.87
N LEU A 264 29.89 -13.08 -2.18
CA LEU A 264 28.71 -13.73 -2.75
C LEU A 264 27.45 -12.92 -2.48
N PHE A 265 27.28 -12.46 -1.26
CA PHE A 265 26.08 -11.77 -0.81
C PHE A 265 26.09 -10.30 -1.25
N GLY A 266 27.28 -9.72 -1.33
CA GLY A 266 27.53 -8.32 -1.62
C GLY A 266 28.20 -7.61 -0.44
N PRO A 267 28.68 -6.38 -0.66
CA PRO A 267 29.49 -5.61 0.30
C PRO A 267 28.80 -5.32 1.64
N SER A 268 27.46 -5.38 1.67
CA SER A 268 26.69 -5.35 2.91
C SER A 268 25.64 -6.46 2.90
N SER A 269 25.73 -7.34 3.89
CA SER A 269 24.72 -8.37 4.11
C SER A 269 23.36 -7.79 4.47
N TYR A 270 23.30 -6.65 5.16
CA TYR A 270 22.04 -5.98 5.48
C TYR A 270 21.35 -5.44 4.23
N TYR A 271 22.11 -4.85 3.31
CA TYR A 271 21.59 -4.40 2.03
C TYR A 271 21.02 -5.55 1.19
N GLY A 272 21.77 -6.65 1.06
CA GLY A 272 21.30 -7.82 0.34
C GLY A 272 20.09 -8.47 0.99
N LEU A 273 20.02 -8.49 2.32
CA LEU A 273 18.89 -9.03 3.07
C LEU A 273 17.65 -8.18 2.84
N TYR A 274 17.75 -6.85 2.89
CA TYR A 274 16.64 -5.97 2.54
C TYR A 274 16.14 -6.18 1.09
N GLY A 275 17.06 -6.38 0.14
CA GLY A 275 16.68 -6.76 -1.23
C GLY A 275 15.90 -8.08 -1.27
N CYS A 276 16.34 -9.09 -0.51
CA CYS A 276 15.66 -10.38 -0.39
C CYS A 276 14.28 -10.27 0.28
N GLU A 277 14.15 -9.46 1.34
CA GLU A 277 12.84 -9.17 1.96
C GLU A 277 11.86 -8.61 0.95
N ARG A 278 12.33 -7.75 0.04
CA ARG A 278 11.50 -7.21 -1.02
C ARG A 278 11.02 -8.28 -2.00
N VAL A 279 11.91 -9.19 -2.41
CA VAL A 279 11.54 -10.29 -3.30
C VAL A 279 10.52 -11.20 -2.63
N GLY A 280 10.72 -11.54 -1.35
CA GLY A 280 9.79 -12.35 -0.57
C GLY A 280 8.44 -11.67 -0.38
N GLY A 281 8.44 -10.39 0.03
CA GLY A 281 7.24 -9.60 0.27
C GLY A 281 6.42 -9.28 -0.98
N LEU A 282 7.07 -8.97 -2.11
CA LEU A 282 6.36 -8.77 -3.39
C LEU A 282 5.81 -10.09 -3.96
N GLY A 283 6.51 -11.20 -3.70
CA GLY A 283 6.12 -12.52 -4.18
C GLY A 283 5.12 -13.23 -3.30
N GLU A 284 4.84 -12.70 -2.10
CA GLU A 284 4.09 -13.37 -1.02
C GLU A 284 4.67 -14.78 -0.75
N GLN A 285 6.01 -14.90 -0.74
CA GLN A 285 6.73 -16.16 -0.55
C GLN A 285 7.45 -16.19 0.80
N ASP A 286 7.22 -17.23 1.60
CA ASP A 286 7.93 -17.45 2.86
C ASP A 286 9.30 -18.15 2.68
N GLN A 287 9.57 -18.70 1.49
CA GLN A 287 10.78 -19.47 1.21
C GLN A 287 11.36 -19.16 -0.18
N PHE A 288 12.69 -19.18 -0.27
CA PHE A 288 13.41 -19.25 -1.54
C PHE A 288 13.97 -20.66 -1.70
N GLY A 289 13.32 -21.47 -2.52
CA GLY A 289 13.60 -22.92 -2.55
C GLY A 289 13.29 -23.53 -1.19
N SER A 290 14.29 -24.16 -0.55
CA SER A 290 14.17 -24.71 0.81
C SER A 290 14.58 -23.74 1.93
N VAL A 291 14.97 -22.51 1.58
CA VAL A 291 15.47 -21.52 2.55
C VAL A 291 14.32 -20.65 3.05
N ASP A 292 13.99 -20.77 4.33
CA ASP A 292 13.20 -19.78 5.08
C ASP A 292 14.03 -18.50 5.23
N TRP A 293 13.89 -17.60 4.27
CA TRP A 293 14.75 -16.44 4.11
C TRP A 293 14.59 -15.45 5.26
N PHE A 294 13.36 -15.29 5.79
CA PHE A 294 13.09 -14.34 6.87
C PHE A 294 13.70 -14.81 8.17
N ARG A 295 13.52 -16.10 8.51
CA ARG A 295 14.10 -16.67 9.72
C ARG A 295 15.63 -16.68 9.66
N VAL A 296 16.23 -17.13 8.54
CA VAL A 296 17.69 -17.20 8.40
C VAL A 296 18.31 -15.79 8.40
N GLY A 297 17.74 -14.85 7.65
CA GLY A 297 18.21 -13.46 7.63
C GLY A 297 18.04 -12.76 8.99
N GLY A 298 16.90 -12.99 9.65
CA GLY A 298 16.63 -12.43 10.98
C GLY A 298 17.60 -12.96 12.03
N GLN A 299 17.94 -14.25 12.00
CA GLN A 299 18.95 -14.83 12.88
C GLN A 299 20.32 -14.17 12.69
N TYR A 300 20.75 -13.94 11.44
CA TYR A 300 22.00 -13.24 11.15
C TYR A 300 21.99 -11.80 11.65
N ILE A 301 20.90 -11.05 11.42
CA ILE A 301 20.80 -9.66 11.89
C ILE A 301 20.83 -9.61 13.42
N VAL A 302 20.06 -10.47 14.10
CA VAL A 302 20.03 -10.49 15.57
C VAL A 302 21.39 -10.83 16.17
N SER A 303 22.16 -11.73 15.56
CA SER A 303 23.47 -12.13 16.09
C SER A 303 24.62 -11.14 15.81
N SER A 304 24.40 -10.16 14.94
CA SER A 304 25.43 -9.22 14.47
C SER A 304 25.23 -7.77 14.92
N GLN A 305 24.22 -7.49 15.76
CA GLN A 305 23.98 -6.14 16.29
C GLN A 305 25.09 -5.71 17.27
N GLY A 306 25.62 -4.50 17.08
CA GLY A 306 26.56 -3.87 17.98
C GLY A 306 25.94 -3.46 19.32
N GLY A 307 26.79 -3.20 20.31
CA GLY A 307 26.35 -2.78 21.66
C GLY A 307 25.60 -1.45 21.69
N ASP A 308 25.86 -0.56 20.73
CA ASP A 308 25.19 0.72 20.54
C ASP A 308 23.87 0.62 19.75
N GLY A 309 23.48 -0.60 19.35
CA GLY A 309 22.27 -0.86 18.56
C GLY A 309 22.47 -0.78 17.05
N SER A 310 23.65 -0.37 16.58
CA SER A 310 23.96 -0.29 15.14
C SER A 310 24.27 -1.66 14.53
N TRP A 311 24.22 -1.72 13.21
CA TRP A 311 24.80 -2.80 12.42
C TRP A 311 25.89 -2.26 11.52
N ASN A 312 26.98 -3.01 11.37
CA ASN A 312 28.18 -2.57 10.66
C ASN A 312 28.58 -3.61 9.60
N ALA A 313 28.95 -3.12 8.41
CA ALA A 313 29.49 -3.86 7.26
C ALA A 313 30.39 -2.90 6.46
N GLN A 314 30.61 -3.12 5.16
CA GLN A 314 31.49 -2.26 4.35
C GLN A 314 31.05 -0.79 4.28
N TYR A 315 29.75 -0.50 4.38
CA TYR A 315 29.21 0.87 4.38
C TYR A 315 29.07 1.45 5.79
N ASP A 316 28.75 2.74 5.89
CA ASP A 316 28.50 3.42 7.17
C ASP A 316 27.40 2.73 8.01
N ALA A 317 27.45 2.96 9.32
CA ALA A 317 26.53 2.35 10.28
C ALA A 317 25.05 2.73 10.03
N ILE A 318 24.77 3.94 9.53
CA ILE A 318 23.39 4.42 9.29
C ILE A 318 22.70 3.62 8.17
N PRO A 319 23.26 3.47 6.96
CA PRO A 319 22.69 2.61 5.92
C PRO A 319 22.49 1.17 6.37
N ASN A 320 23.51 0.56 6.99
CA ASN A 320 23.44 -0.82 7.45
C ASN A 320 22.35 -1.02 8.50
N THR A 321 22.26 -0.13 9.48
CA THR A 321 21.20 -0.15 10.49
C THR A 321 19.83 0.04 9.87
N SER A 322 19.71 0.94 8.90
CA SER A 322 18.45 1.18 8.19
C SER A 322 17.98 -0.04 7.40
N TRP A 323 18.87 -0.69 6.63
CA TRP A 323 18.51 -1.91 5.91
C TRP A 323 18.19 -3.09 6.84
N ALA A 324 18.90 -3.22 7.96
CA ALA A 324 18.60 -4.23 8.97
C ALA A 324 17.19 -4.03 9.55
N LEU A 325 16.81 -2.78 9.87
CA LEU A 325 15.47 -2.45 10.36
C LEU A 325 14.40 -2.67 9.28
N LEU A 326 14.65 -2.27 8.03
CA LEU A 326 13.71 -2.48 6.93
C LEU A 326 13.44 -3.97 6.69
N PHE A 327 14.47 -4.82 6.84
CA PHE A 327 14.31 -6.27 6.82
C PHE A 327 13.47 -6.75 8.01
N LEU A 328 13.89 -6.46 9.25
CA LEU A 328 13.23 -6.96 10.47
C LEU A 328 11.77 -6.53 10.58
N THR A 329 11.42 -5.37 10.01
CA THR A 329 10.07 -4.80 10.05
C THR A 329 9.20 -5.20 8.87
N ARG A 330 9.69 -6.05 7.95
CA ARG A 330 9.00 -6.45 6.71
C ARG A 330 8.47 -5.22 5.95
N ALA A 331 9.37 -4.28 5.68
CA ALA A 331 9.03 -2.96 5.16
C ALA A 331 8.24 -3.00 3.84
N THR A 332 8.51 -3.99 2.98
CA THR A 332 7.85 -4.16 1.68
C THR A 332 6.41 -4.63 1.85
N GLU A 333 6.16 -5.57 2.76
CA GLU A 333 4.79 -6.00 3.09
C GLU A 333 3.96 -4.85 3.64
N LYS A 334 4.55 -3.98 4.48
CA LYS A 334 3.89 -2.76 4.96
C LYS A 334 3.50 -1.81 3.81
N SER A 335 4.36 -1.64 2.81
CA SER A 335 4.01 -0.85 1.61
C SER A 335 2.85 -1.49 0.85
N MET A 336 2.92 -2.80 0.62
CA MET A 336 1.86 -3.54 -0.08
C MET A 336 0.51 -3.48 0.65
N ALA A 337 0.53 -3.56 1.99
CA ALA A 337 -0.67 -3.41 2.81
C ALA A 337 -1.28 -2.01 2.64
N ARG A 338 -0.48 -0.94 2.72
CA ARG A 338 -0.94 0.45 2.47
C ARG A 338 -1.59 0.58 1.09
N ILE A 339 -0.92 0.09 0.06
CA ILE A 339 -1.39 0.15 -1.34
C ILE A 339 -2.73 -0.59 -1.49
N LYS A 340 -2.87 -1.77 -0.89
CA LYS A 340 -4.13 -2.55 -0.91
C LYS A 340 -5.26 -1.74 -0.26
N VAL A 341 -5.01 -1.11 0.89
CA VAL A 341 -6.00 -0.26 1.59
C VAL A 341 -6.38 0.96 0.76
N GLU A 342 -5.42 1.72 0.23
CA GLU A 342 -5.68 2.93 -0.56
C GLU A 342 -6.46 2.64 -1.85
N ARG A 343 -6.18 1.51 -2.52
CA ARG A 343 -6.94 1.09 -3.72
C ARG A 343 -8.38 0.71 -3.39
N LEU A 344 -8.60 0.04 -2.27
CA LEU A 344 -9.94 -0.30 -1.79
C LEU A 344 -10.73 0.95 -1.37
N ALA A 345 -10.06 1.90 -0.70
CA ALA A 345 -10.64 3.19 -0.34
C ALA A 345 -10.96 4.04 -1.58
N SER A 346 -10.04 4.11 -2.55
CA SER A 346 -10.24 4.85 -3.81
C SER A 346 -11.40 4.29 -4.64
N GLY A 347 -11.58 2.96 -4.67
CA GLY A 347 -12.74 2.32 -5.32
C GLY A 347 -14.07 2.59 -4.60
N THR A 348 -14.01 2.93 -3.32
CA THR A 348 -15.18 3.37 -2.54
C THR A 348 -15.51 4.83 -2.82
N LEU A 349 -14.49 5.70 -2.96
CA LEU A 349 -14.62 7.14 -3.22
C LEU A 349 -14.91 7.50 -4.70
N LEU A 350 -14.39 6.74 -5.69
CA LEU A 350 -14.64 6.99 -7.12
C LEU A 350 -16.10 6.73 -7.55
N GLY A 351 -16.90 6.08 -6.71
CA GLY A 351 -18.33 5.91 -6.91
C GLY A 351 -19.17 7.14 -6.54
N GLY A 352 -18.55 8.31 -6.32
CA GLY A 352 -19.25 9.52 -5.86
C GLY A 352 -19.52 9.54 -4.34
N ARG A 353 -19.07 8.53 -3.60
CA ARG A 353 -19.27 8.45 -2.15
C ARG A 353 -18.27 9.35 -1.44
N GLY A 354 -18.78 10.31 -0.68
CA GLY A 354 -17.98 11.16 0.22
C GLY A 354 -17.64 12.56 -0.30
N LEU A 355 -18.37 13.10 -1.27
CA LEU A 355 -18.41 14.54 -1.49
C LEU A 355 -19.69 15.11 -0.85
N PRO A 356 -19.60 16.08 0.08
CA PRO A 356 -20.78 16.64 0.73
C PRO A 356 -21.67 17.37 -0.28
N GLU A 357 -22.99 17.16 -0.20
CA GLU A 357 -23.99 17.85 -1.04
C GLU A 357 -24.10 19.35 -0.73
N ASN A 358 -23.55 19.81 0.40
CA ASN A 358 -23.65 21.20 0.83
C ASN A 358 -22.27 21.80 1.15
N LEU A 359 -21.86 22.76 0.33
CA LEU A 359 -20.52 23.40 0.34
C LEU A 359 -20.44 24.63 1.28
N GLU A 360 -21.54 24.99 1.96
CA GLU A 360 -21.67 26.28 2.65
C GLU A 360 -20.96 26.36 4.01
N ASN A 361 -20.62 25.22 4.63
CA ASN A 361 -19.87 25.18 5.91
C ASN A 361 -18.38 24.82 5.75
N LEU A 362 -17.79 25.16 4.61
CA LEU A 362 -16.34 25.03 4.38
C LEU A 362 -15.56 26.14 5.09
N THR A 363 -15.11 25.91 6.32
CA THR A 363 -14.08 26.78 6.92
C THR A 363 -12.67 26.34 6.51
N VAL A 364 -11.95 27.25 5.87
CA VAL A 364 -10.57 27.09 5.41
C VAL A 364 -9.59 27.33 6.57
N ALA A 365 -8.82 26.31 6.91
CA ALA A 365 -7.57 26.48 7.66
C ALA A 365 -6.41 25.99 6.79
N GLN A 366 -5.49 26.89 6.43
CA GLN A 366 -4.27 26.59 5.67
C GLN A 366 -4.49 25.88 4.33
N GLY A 367 -5.54 26.23 3.59
CA GLY A 367 -5.68 25.87 2.17
C GLY A 367 -5.98 24.38 1.89
N ARG A 368 -6.46 23.62 2.88
CA ARG A 368 -7.04 22.28 2.69
C ARG A 368 -8.35 22.13 3.48
N VAL A 369 -9.27 21.38 2.88
CA VAL A 369 -10.42 20.77 3.56
C VAL A 369 -9.89 19.51 4.24
N VAL A 370 -9.94 19.43 5.57
CA VAL A 370 -9.43 18.28 6.32
C VAL A 370 -10.47 17.85 7.35
N VAL A 371 -10.83 16.57 7.30
CA VAL A 371 -11.69 15.88 8.26
C VAL A 371 -10.77 15.13 9.22
N ARG A 372 -10.78 15.51 10.51
CA ARG A 372 -9.91 14.89 11.53
C ARG A 372 -10.45 13.49 11.89
N PRO A 373 -9.68 12.39 11.81
CA PRO A 373 -10.16 11.10 12.26
C PRO A 373 -10.45 11.12 13.77
N MET A 374 -11.63 10.62 14.17
CA MET A 374 -11.99 10.45 15.58
C MET A 374 -11.39 9.14 16.10
N ASN A 375 -10.51 9.21 17.10
CA ASN A 375 -9.96 8.04 17.80
C ASN A 375 -10.92 7.48 18.89
N GLY A 376 -12.23 7.69 18.73
CA GLY A 376 -13.25 7.40 19.74
C GLY A 376 -13.75 5.95 19.76
N ALA A 377 -14.51 5.60 20.79
CA ALA A 377 -15.32 4.38 20.80
C ALA A 377 -16.43 4.47 19.74
N ILE A 378 -16.93 3.32 19.22
CA ILE A 378 -18.03 3.31 18.25
C ILE A 378 -19.24 4.10 18.75
N ASP A 379 -19.49 4.08 20.07
CA ASP A 379 -20.54 4.87 20.70
C ASP A 379 -20.45 6.37 20.45
N GLU A 380 -19.24 6.93 20.47
CA GLU A 380 -19.00 8.36 20.22
C GLU A 380 -19.17 8.69 18.74
N MET A 381 -18.68 7.80 17.85
CA MET A 381 -18.89 7.94 16.42
C MET A 381 -20.38 7.90 16.08
N LEU A 382 -21.12 6.98 16.69
CA LEU A 382 -22.57 6.89 16.50
C LEU A 382 -23.31 8.09 17.07
N ALA A 383 -22.90 8.63 18.20
CA ALA A 383 -23.49 9.86 18.74
C ALA A 383 -23.33 11.04 17.76
N VAL A 384 -22.19 11.13 17.07
CA VAL A 384 -21.95 12.12 16.01
C VAL A 384 -22.76 11.80 14.74
N LEU A 385 -22.91 10.53 14.39
CA LEU A 385 -23.75 10.12 13.24
C LEU A 385 -25.25 10.33 13.48
N GLU A 386 -25.72 10.28 14.73
CA GLU A 386 -27.12 10.48 15.11
C GLU A 386 -27.54 11.95 15.11
N ASP A 387 -26.61 12.86 15.36
CA ASP A 387 -26.88 14.29 15.26
C ASP A 387 -26.66 14.77 13.83
N ALA A 388 -27.76 15.00 13.10
CA ALA A 388 -27.74 15.51 11.73
C ALA A 388 -27.11 16.92 11.60
N ARG A 389 -26.84 17.61 12.72
CA ARG A 389 -26.23 18.94 12.76
C ARG A 389 -24.82 18.93 13.35
N ALA A 390 -24.30 17.77 13.78
CA ALA A 390 -22.98 17.69 14.37
C ALA A 390 -21.89 17.81 13.31
N ASP A 391 -20.88 18.63 13.60
CA ASP A 391 -19.65 18.68 12.82
C ASP A 391 -18.85 17.37 13.01
N GLY A 392 -18.36 16.78 11.90
CA GLY A 392 -17.51 15.59 11.94
C GLY A 392 -18.20 14.25 11.64
N THR A 393 -19.41 14.26 11.06
CA THR A 393 -20.12 13.05 10.58
C THR A 393 -19.25 12.20 9.64
N GLU A 394 -18.44 12.84 8.79
CA GLU A 394 -17.50 12.16 7.89
C GLU A 394 -16.35 11.48 8.64
N SER A 395 -15.83 12.12 9.69
CA SER A 395 -14.82 11.53 10.60
C SER A 395 -15.35 10.30 11.30
N ALA A 396 -16.60 10.40 11.78
CA ALA A 396 -17.28 9.33 12.49
C ALA A 396 -17.54 8.13 11.57
N LEU A 397 -17.96 8.38 10.33
CA LEU A 397 -18.13 7.33 9.32
C LEU A 397 -16.81 6.64 8.98
N SER A 398 -15.74 7.40 8.74
CA SER A 398 -14.41 6.83 8.46
C SER A 398 -13.91 5.97 9.64
N GLY A 399 -14.07 6.46 10.87
CA GLY A 399 -13.71 5.71 12.06
C GLY A 399 -14.51 4.42 12.24
N LEU A 400 -15.81 4.44 11.92
CA LEU A 400 -16.68 3.26 11.96
C LEU A 400 -16.23 2.20 10.94
N ILE A 401 -15.86 2.64 9.73
CA ILE A 401 -15.33 1.78 8.67
C ILE A 401 -14.00 1.13 9.11
N ASP A 402 -13.08 1.92 9.63
CA ASP A 402 -11.78 1.43 10.12
C ASP A 402 -11.95 0.39 11.24
N ARG A 403 -12.91 0.64 12.14
CA ARG A 403 -13.20 -0.28 13.23
C ARG A 403 -13.79 -1.61 12.74
N TYR A 404 -14.66 -1.58 11.73
CA TYR A 404 -15.15 -2.80 11.09
C TYR A 404 -14.00 -3.58 10.41
N PHE A 405 -13.10 -2.92 9.69
CA PHE A 405 -11.96 -3.63 9.06
C PHE A 405 -10.96 -4.19 10.07
N THR A 406 -10.85 -3.57 11.25
CA THR A 406 -9.97 -4.03 12.33
C THR A 406 -10.56 -5.17 13.14
N SER A 407 -11.87 -5.11 13.44
CA SER A 407 -12.52 -5.99 14.42
C SER A 407 -13.65 -6.85 13.83
N GLY A 408 -13.89 -6.75 12.53
CA GLY A 408 -14.93 -7.49 11.82
C GLY A 408 -16.35 -7.10 12.22
N SER A 409 -17.30 -7.99 11.94
CA SER A 409 -18.73 -7.76 12.21
C SER A 409 -19.06 -7.61 13.70
N LEU A 410 -18.28 -8.21 14.59
CA LEU A 410 -18.46 -8.13 16.05
C LEU A 410 -18.40 -6.70 16.59
N ALA A 411 -17.73 -5.79 15.87
CA ALA A 411 -17.69 -4.38 16.23
C ALA A 411 -19.05 -3.68 16.04
N LEU A 412 -19.86 -4.12 15.08
CA LEU A 412 -21.11 -3.45 14.72
C LEU A 412 -22.34 -4.08 15.39
N LYS A 413 -22.28 -5.39 15.70
CA LYS A 413 -23.40 -6.14 16.28
C LYS A 413 -24.03 -5.51 17.54
N PRO A 414 -23.27 -4.94 18.50
CA PRO A 414 -23.87 -4.33 19.69
C PRO A 414 -24.75 -3.11 19.40
N TYR A 415 -24.61 -2.52 18.21
CA TYR A 415 -25.23 -1.24 17.86
C TYR A 415 -26.31 -1.35 16.79
N LYS A 416 -26.78 -2.57 16.48
CA LYS A 416 -27.79 -2.83 15.45
C LYS A 416 -29.04 -1.97 15.63
N ASP A 417 -29.54 -1.84 16.84
CA ASP A 417 -30.76 -1.08 17.09
C ASP A 417 -30.58 0.41 16.81
N ARG A 418 -29.42 0.98 17.13
CA ARG A 418 -29.08 2.38 16.77
C ARG A 418 -29.03 2.56 15.26
N PHE A 419 -28.45 1.61 14.53
CA PHE A 419 -28.48 1.64 13.07
C PHE A 419 -29.89 1.47 12.51
N ARG A 420 -30.75 0.64 13.11
CA ARG A 420 -32.16 0.53 12.67
C ARG A 420 -32.89 1.86 12.79
N VAL A 421 -32.71 2.57 13.91
CA VAL A 421 -33.27 3.92 14.07
C VAL A 421 -32.75 4.87 13.00
N LEU A 422 -31.43 4.88 12.77
CA LEU A 422 -30.82 5.70 11.71
C LEU A 422 -31.31 5.35 10.30
N LEU A 423 -31.58 4.07 10.02
CA LEU A 423 -32.09 3.61 8.74
C LEU A 423 -33.55 4.02 8.51
N LEU A 424 -34.34 4.12 9.58
CA LEU A 424 -35.75 4.51 9.49
C LEU A 424 -35.93 6.03 9.44
N ASP A 425 -35.34 6.73 10.40
CA ASP A 425 -35.65 8.14 10.67
C ASP A 425 -34.54 9.12 10.24
N GLY A 426 -33.37 8.59 9.83
CA GLY A 426 -32.22 9.41 9.47
C GLY A 426 -32.39 10.19 8.18
N ILE A 427 -31.55 11.21 7.97
CA ILE A 427 -31.36 11.84 6.66
C ILE A 427 -30.74 10.83 5.67
N PRO A 428 -30.79 11.05 4.34
CA PRO A 428 -30.34 10.05 3.36
C PRO A 428 -28.92 9.51 3.61
N SER A 429 -27.97 10.35 4.00
CA SER A 429 -26.59 9.95 4.32
C SER A 429 -26.48 9.08 5.59
N GLN A 430 -27.33 9.32 6.59
CA GLN A 430 -27.43 8.49 7.80
C GLN A 430 -28.07 7.13 7.48
N ARG A 431 -29.17 7.12 6.71
CA ARG A 431 -29.81 5.88 6.26
C ARG A 431 -28.87 5.02 5.42
N LEU A 432 -28.08 5.64 4.55
CA LEU A 432 -27.04 4.98 3.77
C LEU A 432 -25.99 4.30 4.67
N THR A 433 -25.50 5.04 5.67
CA THR A 433 -24.51 4.54 6.64
C THR A 433 -25.08 3.37 7.45
N ALA A 434 -26.33 3.50 7.89
CA ALA A 434 -27.02 2.47 8.63
C ALA A 434 -27.23 1.20 7.81
N ALA A 435 -27.70 1.32 6.55
CA ALA A 435 -27.83 0.18 5.64
C ALA A 435 -26.48 -0.53 5.42
N TRP A 436 -25.40 0.25 5.25
CA TRP A 436 -24.04 -0.28 5.12
C TRP A 436 -23.60 -1.06 6.36
N ALA A 437 -23.86 -0.54 7.56
CA ALA A 437 -23.44 -1.12 8.82
C ALA A 437 -24.25 -2.38 9.15
N LEU A 438 -25.57 -2.32 9.02
CA LEU A 438 -26.47 -3.48 9.23
C LEU A 438 -26.08 -4.64 8.32
N ALA A 439 -25.85 -4.38 7.02
CA ALA A 439 -25.39 -5.39 6.07
C ALA A 439 -24.11 -6.13 6.49
N ARG A 440 -23.24 -5.48 7.27
CA ARG A 440 -21.93 -5.98 7.70
C ARG A 440 -21.93 -6.63 9.08
N THR A 441 -23.07 -6.62 9.77
CA THR A 441 -23.27 -7.44 10.97
C THR A 441 -23.31 -8.92 10.61
N GLY A 442 -23.79 -9.24 9.41
CA GLY A 442 -23.93 -10.61 8.90
C GLY A 442 -25.02 -11.42 9.58
N ASP A 443 -25.91 -10.78 10.34
CA ASP A 443 -27.02 -11.43 11.00
C ASP A 443 -28.26 -11.47 10.08
N LEU A 444 -29.09 -12.52 10.20
CA LEU A 444 -30.32 -12.62 9.40
C LEU A 444 -31.45 -11.73 9.93
N ASP A 445 -31.40 -11.30 11.19
CA ASP A 445 -32.43 -10.48 11.83
C ASP A 445 -32.49 -9.04 11.29
N VAL A 446 -31.47 -8.57 10.58
CA VAL A 446 -31.47 -7.24 9.93
C VAL A 446 -31.99 -7.28 8.49
N VAL A 447 -32.23 -8.48 7.95
CA VAL A 447 -32.70 -8.64 6.56
C VAL A 447 -34.02 -7.90 6.31
N PRO A 448 -35.03 -7.95 7.19
CA PRO A 448 -36.26 -7.16 7.01
C PRO A 448 -36.00 -5.66 6.86
N ASP A 449 -35.06 -5.10 7.64
CA ASP A 449 -34.70 -3.69 7.58
C ASP A 449 -34.09 -3.33 6.22
N LEU A 450 -33.18 -4.17 5.71
CA LEU A 450 -32.58 -3.98 4.39
C LEU A 450 -33.58 -4.20 3.25
N ILE A 451 -34.56 -5.11 3.40
CA ILE A 451 -35.63 -5.28 2.41
C ILE A 451 -36.49 -4.01 2.35
N ALA A 452 -36.87 -3.45 3.49
CA ALA A 452 -37.61 -2.19 3.54
C ALA A 452 -36.83 -1.05 2.87
N ALA A 453 -35.51 -0.98 3.09
CA ALA A 453 -34.63 0.01 2.50
C ALA A 453 -34.48 -0.11 0.96
N LEU A 454 -34.95 -1.18 0.32
CA LEU A 454 -35.03 -1.25 -1.16
C LEU A 454 -36.07 -0.31 -1.75
N GLU A 455 -37.01 0.16 -0.93
CA GLU A 455 -38.06 1.11 -1.31
C GLU A 455 -37.72 2.55 -0.91
N ASP A 456 -36.48 2.81 -0.43
CA ASP A 456 -36.05 4.15 -0.04
C ASP A 456 -36.15 5.13 -1.22
N PRO A 457 -36.60 6.39 -0.98
CA PRO A 457 -36.62 7.43 -2.00
C PRO A 457 -35.24 7.78 -2.54
N ASN A 458 -34.16 7.56 -1.77
CA ASN A 458 -32.79 7.76 -2.20
C ASN A 458 -32.20 6.46 -2.79
N ASP A 459 -31.83 6.52 -4.07
CA ASP A 459 -31.33 5.35 -4.82
C ASP A 459 -30.00 4.79 -4.29
N GLU A 460 -29.20 5.58 -3.58
CA GLU A 460 -27.96 5.10 -2.96
C GLU A 460 -28.24 4.20 -1.75
N VAL A 461 -29.26 4.53 -0.97
CA VAL A 461 -29.73 3.69 0.14
C VAL A 461 -30.24 2.36 -0.42
N VAL A 462 -31.06 2.41 -1.48
CA VAL A 462 -31.56 1.22 -2.21
C VAL A 462 -30.41 0.35 -2.73
N ALA A 463 -29.40 0.95 -3.37
CA ALA A 463 -28.25 0.23 -3.89
C ALA A 463 -27.43 -0.43 -2.77
N THR A 464 -27.28 0.25 -1.64
CA THR A 464 -26.53 -0.24 -0.49
C THR A 464 -27.27 -1.38 0.21
N ALA A 465 -28.58 -1.25 0.38
CA ALA A 465 -29.45 -2.31 0.90
C ALA A 465 -29.42 -3.55 0.00
N ARG A 466 -29.56 -3.37 -1.31
CA ARG A 466 -29.43 -4.46 -2.30
C ARG A 466 -28.10 -5.20 -2.19
N TYR A 467 -27.00 -4.45 -2.12
CA TYR A 467 -25.67 -5.04 -1.97
C TYR A 467 -25.55 -5.81 -0.66
N GLY A 468 -26.08 -5.26 0.43
CA GLY A 468 -26.11 -5.90 1.74
C GLY A 468 -26.88 -7.22 1.75
N LEU A 469 -28.07 -7.24 1.12
CA LEU A 469 -28.85 -8.46 0.97
C LEU A 469 -28.08 -9.53 0.17
N GLY A 470 -27.42 -9.14 -0.92
CA GLY A 470 -26.57 -10.05 -1.69
C GLY A 470 -25.39 -10.62 -0.89
N LEU A 471 -24.80 -9.84 0.02
CA LEU A 471 -23.76 -10.31 0.93
C LEU A 471 -24.30 -11.34 1.93
N ILE A 472 -25.37 -10.99 2.64
CA ILE A 472 -25.97 -11.87 3.67
C ILE A 472 -26.47 -13.17 3.04
N SER A 473 -27.11 -13.08 1.88
CA SER A 473 -27.65 -14.23 1.16
C SER A 473 -26.61 -15.02 0.37
N ARG A 474 -25.36 -14.53 0.28
CA ARG A 474 -24.30 -15.04 -0.61
C ARG A 474 -24.74 -15.15 -2.08
N ARG A 475 -25.63 -14.26 -2.53
CA ARG A 475 -26.20 -14.24 -3.88
C ARG A 475 -25.83 -12.91 -4.56
N LEU A 476 -24.67 -12.88 -5.20
CA LEU A 476 -24.09 -11.67 -5.78
C LEU A 476 -24.92 -11.06 -6.93
N ASP A 477 -25.66 -11.89 -7.67
CA ASP A 477 -26.54 -11.41 -8.75
C ASP A 477 -27.91 -10.88 -8.24
N GLY A 478 -28.30 -11.23 -7.00
CA GLY A 478 -29.47 -10.70 -6.27
C GLY A 478 -30.83 -10.77 -6.98
N PHE A 479 -31.83 -10.03 -6.48
CA PHE A 479 -33.16 -9.90 -7.07
C PHE A 479 -33.48 -8.48 -7.58
N GLY A 480 -32.46 -7.70 -7.96
CA GLY A 480 -32.64 -6.27 -8.27
C GLY A 480 -32.77 -5.42 -6.99
N PRO A 481 -33.30 -4.18 -7.08
CA PRO A 481 -33.78 -3.51 -8.30
C PRO A 481 -32.62 -2.98 -9.17
N PRO A 482 -32.86 -2.72 -10.48
CA PRO A 482 -31.89 -2.05 -11.35
C PRO A 482 -31.65 -0.59 -10.90
N PRO A 483 -30.56 0.06 -11.34
CA PRO A 483 -30.36 1.49 -11.10
C PRO A 483 -31.52 2.33 -11.66
N ASN A 484 -31.90 3.42 -10.97
CA ASN A 484 -33.03 4.30 -11.32
C ASN A 484 -34.38 3.58 -11.43
N ALA A 485 -34.56 2.50 -10.66
CA ALA A 485 -35.80 1.74 -10.67
C ALA A 485 -36.99 2.58 -10.21
N ASP A 486 -38.12 2.43 -10.90
CA ASP A 486 -39.38 3.02 -10.45
C ASP A 486 -39.89 2.33 -9.16
N ALA A 487 -40.92 2.92 -8.54
CA ALA A 487 -41.48 2.42 -7.29
C ALA A 487 -42.10 1.02 -7.41
N GLU A 488 -42.50 0.58 -8.61
CA GLU A 488 -43.05 -0.75 -8.84
C GLU A 488 -41.91 -1.79 -8.91
N GLN A 489 -40.83 -1.46 -9.61
CA GLN A 489 -39.63 -2.28 -9.70
C GLN A 489 -38.93 -2.44 -8.34
N LYS A 490 -38.87 -1.38 -7.53
CA LYS A 490 -38.37 -1.44 -6.14
C LYS A 490 -39.20 -2.40 -5.29
N ARG A 491 -40.53 -2.25 -5.30
CA ARG A 491 -41.47 -3.14 -4.60
C ARG A 491 -41.36 -4.60 -5.03
N ALA A 492 -41.34 -4.86 -6.34
CA ALA A 492 -41.19 -6.21 -6.87
C ALA A 492 -39.87 -6.87 -6.43
N SER A 493 -38.79 -6.08 -6.31
CA SER A 493 -37.53 -6.59 -5.76
C SER A 493 -37.63 -6.92 -4.27
N ALA A 494 -38.22 -6.01 -3.47
CA ALA A 494 -38.46 -6.23 -2.05
C ALA A 494 -39.31 -7.47 -1.79
N GLU A 495 -40.36 -7.72 -2.58
CA GLU A 495 -41.19 -8.92 -2.48
C GLU A 495 -40.41 -10.21 -2.73
N ARG A 496 -39.52 -10.22 -3.73
CA ARG A 496 -38.67 -11.39 -4.01
C ARG A 496 -37.67 -11.66 -2.90
N TRP A 497 -37.10 -10.59 -2.33
CA TRP A 497 -36.23 -10.72 -1.16
C TRP A 497 -36.99 -11.16 0.09
N ARG A 498 -38.25 -10.73 0.26
CA ARG A 498 -39.13 -11.16 1.36
C ARG A 498 -39.46 -12.65 1.25
N ALA A 499 -39.85 -13.11 0.07
CA ALA A 499 -40.10 -14.54 -0.17
C ALA A 499 -38.83 -15.40 0.07
N TRP A 500 -37.67 -14.89 -0.33
CA TRP A 500 -36.40 -15.55 0.01
C TRP A 500 -36.17 -15.58 1.53
N TYR A 501 -36.34 -14.46 2.22
CA TYR A 501 -36.15 -14.39 3.66
C TYR A 501 -37.09 -15.34 4.40
N GLU A 502 -38.37 -15.40 4.04
CA GLU A 502 -39.34 -16.35 4.59
C GLU A 502 -38.91 -17.81 4.41
N SER A 503 -38.20 -18.13 3.32
CA SER A 503 -37.69 -19.49 3.07
C SER A 503 -36.46 -19.88 3.88
N VAL A 504 -35.72 -18.90 4.45
CA VAL A 504 -34.45 -19.13 5.15
C VAL A 504 -34.42 -18.62 6.59
N ARG A 505 -35.44 -17.85 7.01
CA ARG A 505 -35.47 -17.25 8.35
C ARG A 505 -35.56 -18.35 9.43
N PRO A 506 -34.74 -18.27 10.49
CA PRO A 506 -34.86 -19.16 11.64
C PRO A 506 -36.23 -19.04 12.32
N PRO A 507 -36.77 -20.13 12.92
CA PRO A 507 -38.03 -20.11 13.66
C PRO A 507 -38.05 -19.10 14.82
N GLU A 508 -36.89 -18.78 15.39
CA GLU A 508 -36.75 -17.83 16.50
C GLU A 508 -36.94 -16.36 16.09
N LEU A 509 -37.07 -16.07 14.79
CA LEU A 509 -37.33 -14.74 14.23
C LEU A 509 -38.75 -14.62 13.65
N VAL A 510 -39.67 -15.48 14.09
CA VAL A 510 -41.11 -15.38 13.81
C VAL A 510 -41.73 -14.58 14.95
N ASP A 511 -42.24 -13.38 14.65
CA ASP A 511 -43.08 -12.60 15.57
C ASP A 511 -44.37 -13.34 15.94
#